data_AF-A0A7W5JUG4-F1
#
_entry.id   AF-A0A7W5JUG4-F1
#
_cell.length_a   1.000
_cell.length_b   1.000
_cell.length_c   1.000
_cell.angle_alpha   90.00
_cell.angle_beta   90.00
_cell.angle_gamma   90.00
#
_symmetry.space_group_name_H-M   'P 1'
#
loop_
_entity.id
_entity.type
_entity.pdbx_description
1 polymer ?
#
loop_
_entity_poly.entity_id
_entity_poly.type
_entity_poly.pdbx_seq_one_letter_code
_entity_poly.pdbx_strand_id
1 'polypeptide(L)'
;MSSVPSERRPQIFVASSSEAIDVCRNLQAELESSGECDVELWTQGAILPSQYTIEGLVDAARRIDFAVIVATPDDISEKRGDRAASPRDNVILELGLFVGVLGRQRTYLIADTTVSMQLPTDLLGLTYIPYRPRPGGNHRAAVGTAATQILERVHALGTRSDPGSGSAVGSATGADHAQVLHYEIQRICADAAAQGWRVRTNSHTTLRVQSPRGRTLTFSIGEPSSSRVRLREFAADLRAHGLRVNHSVRRRVEDSPVRIG
;
A
#
# COMPACT_ATOMS: atom_id res chain seq x y z
N MET A 1 -6.25 -16.70 -36.97
CA MET A 1 -5.77 -15.35 -36.59
C MET A 1 -6.31 -15.05 -35.21
N SER A 2 -5.57 -15.44 -34.15
CA SER A 2 -5.94 -15.10 -32.78
C SER A 2 -5.55 -13.65 -32.52
N SER A 3 -6.53 -12.80 -32.22
CA SER A 3 -6.32 -11.44 -31.75
C SER A 3 -5.65 -11.48 -30.37
N VAL A 4 -4.41 -11.01 -30.29
CA VAL A 4 -3.72 -10.74 -29.02
C VAL A 4 -4.53 -9.66 -28.29
N PRO A 5 -4.90 -9.83 -27.01
CA PRO A 5 -5.53 -8.75 -26.24
C PRO A 5 -4.54 -7.59 -26.17
N SER A 6 -4.98 -6.37 -26.45
CA SER A 6 -4.16 -5.18 -26.23
C SER A 6 -3.91 -5.04 -24.72
N GLU A 7 -2.75 -5.48 -24.24
CA GLU A 7 -2.34 -5.26 -22.86
C GLU A 7 -2.28 -3.74 -22.60
N ARG A 8 -3.09 -3.26 -21.65
CA ARG A 8 -3.11 -1.84 -21.27
C ARG A 8 -1.74 -1.47 -20.70
N ARG A 9 -1.18 -0.32 -21.09
CA ARG A 9 0.07 0.17 -20.51
C ARG A 9 -0.13 0.49 -19.01
N PRO A 10 0.80 0.12 -18.13
CA PRO A 10 0.77 0.50 -16.73
C PRO A 10 0.59 2.01 -16.55
N GLN A 11 -0.32 2.39 -15.65
CA GLN A 11 -0.58 3.77 -15.31
C GLN A 11 0.14 4.14 -14.02
N ILE A 12 0.92 5.21 -14.08
CA ILE A 12 1.66 5.75 -12.94
C ILE A 12 1.05 7.08 -12.55
N PHE A 13 0.69 7.24 -11.29
CA PHE A 13 0.27 8.52 -10.74
C PHE A 13 1.45 9.23 -10.07
N VAL A 14 1.63 10.52 -10.32
CA VAL A 14 2.66 11.33 -9.66
C VAL A 14 2.02 12.45 -8.84
N ALA A 15 2.18 12.37 -7.53
CA ALA A 15 1.75 13.39 -6.57
C ALA A 15 2.95 14.21 -6.07
N SER A 16 2.74 15.49 -5.81
CA SER A 16 3.76 16.38 -5.24
C SER A 16 3.14 17.64 -4.64
N SER A 17 3.94 18.43 -3.94
CA SER A 17 3.67 19.85 -3.71
C SER A 17 3.78 20.67 -5.00
N SER A 18 3.29 21.91 -4.99
CA SER A 18 3.40 22.85 -6.11
C SER A 18 4.85 23.16 -6.50
N GLU A 19 5.74 23.12 -5.52
CA GLU A 19 7.16 23.44 -5.59
C GLU A 19 7.92 22.36 -6.38
N ALA A 20 7.39 21.14 -6.46
CA ALA A 20 8.00 20.02 -7.21
C ALA A 20 7.53 19.90 -8.66
N ILE A 21 6.75 20.86 -9.19
CA ILE A 21 6.08 20.69 -10.49
C ILE A 21 7.04 20.43 -11.66
N ASP A 22 8.20 21.10 -11.68
CA ASP A 22 9.19 20.92 -12.74
C ASP A 22 9.92 19.58 -12.61
N VAL A 23 10.14 19.11 -11.38
CA VAL A 23 10.66 17.76 -11.12
C VAL A 23 9.67 16.71 -11.64
N CYS A 24 8.37 16.88 -11.37
CA CYS A 24 7.33 15.95 -11.80
C CYS A 24 7.18 15.89 -13.33
N ARG A 25 7.21 17.04 -14.02
CA ARG A 25 7.16 17.11 -15.48
C ARG A 25 8.34 16.40 -16.13
N ASN A 26 9.54 16.59 -15.59
CA ASN A 26 10.74 15.93 -16.10
C ASN A 26 10.72 14.42 -15.80
N LEU A 27 10.18 14.01 -14.66
CA LEU A 27 9.99 12.60 -14.34
C LEU A 27 8.98 11.93 -15.28
N GLN A 28 7.85 12.58 -15.55
CA GLN A 28 6.87 12.12 -16.55
C GLN A 28 7.55 11.92 -17.92
N ALA A 29 8.28 12.93 -18.40
CA ALA A 29 8.98 12.82 -19.68
C ALA A 29 9.99 11.66 -19.72
N GLU A 30 10.73 11.43 -18.64
CA GLU A 30 11.68 10.30 -18.57
C GLU A 30 10.97 8.95 -18.56
N LEU A 31 9.93 8.78 -17.75
CA LEU A 31 9.17 7.53 -17.66
C LEU A 31 8.46 7.20 -18.98
N GLU A 32 7.80 8.17 -19.60
CA GLU A 32 7.07 7.98 -20.86
C GLU A 32 7.99 7.78 -22.05
N SER A 33 9.25 8.26 -22.00
CA SER A 33 10.23 8.05 -23.08
C SER A 33 10.53 6.57 -23.36
N SER A 34 10.28 5.68 -22.39
CA SER A 34 10.39 4.23 -22.55
C SER A 34 9.35 3.67 -23.54
N GLY A 35 8.19 4.32 -23.69
CA GLY A 35 7.04 3.73 -24.38
C GLY A 35 6.35 2.61 -23.58
N GLU A 36 6.73 2.36 -22.32
CA GLU A 36 6.24 1.22 -21.54
C GLU A 36 5.07 1.56 -20.62
N CYS A 37 4.95 2.82 -20.17
CA CYS A 37 3.91 3.25 -19.22
C CYS A 37 3.32 4.61 -19.59
N ASP A 38 2.12 4.90 -19.07
CA ASP A 38 1.53 6.24 -19.12
C ASP A 38 1.59 6.88 -17.74
N VAL A 39 1.84 8.18 -17.69
CA VAL A 39 2.01 8.90 -16.43
C VAL A 39 1.00 10.04 -16.32
N GLU A 40 0.25 10.07 -15.22
CA GLU A 40 -0.68 11.14 -14.87
C GLU A 40 -0.12 11.94 -13.70
N LEU A 41 0.13 13.25 -13.90
CA LEU A 41 0.47 14.14 -12.80
C LEU A 41 -0.80 14.59 -12.07
N TRP A 42 -0.73 14.77 -10.76
CA TRP A 42 -1.89 15.24 -9.98
C TRP A 42 -2.44 16.60 -10.46
N THR A 43 -1.59 17.46 -11.02
CA THR A 43 -1.95 18.77 -11.60
C THR A 43 -2.64 18.68 -12.97
N GLN A 44 -2.68 17.50 -13.60
CA GLN A 44 -3.24 17.28 -14.94
C GLN A 44 -4.71 16.85 -14.92
N GLY A 45 -5.45 17.24 -13.87
CA GLY A 45 -6.90 17.02 -13.80
C GLY A 45 -7.35 15.85 -12.92
N ALA A 46 -6.44 15.29 -12.11
CA ALA A 46 -6.77 14.24 -11.14
C ALA A 46 -7.70 14.71 -10.02
N ILE A 47 -7.74 16.02 -9.77
CA ILE A 47 -8.62 16.68 -8.80
C ILE A 47 -9.50 17.67 -9.55
N LEU A 48 -10.81 17.40 -9.57
CA LEU A 48 -11.77 18.28 -10.23
C LEU A 48 -12.06 19.53 -9.39
N PRO A 49 -12.39 20.67 -10.04
CA PRO A 49 -12.88 21.85 -9.32
C PRO A 49 -14.09 21.48 -8.44
N SER A 50 -14.06 21.87 -7.16
CA SER A 50 -15.07 21.56 -6.14
C SER A 50 -15.01 20.16 -5.50
N GLN A 51 -14.01 19.32 -5.84
CA GLN A 51 -13.76 18.05 -5.16
C GLN A 51 -12.75 18.24 -4.01
N TYR A 52 -12.90 17.52 -2.90
CA TYR A 52 -11.86 17.47 -1.87
C TYR A 52 -10.63 16.74 -2.41
N THR A 53 -9.43 17.29 -2.17
CA THR A 53 -8.14 16.71 -2.60
C THR A 53 -8.04 15.21 -2.27
N ILE A 54 -8.46 14.81 -1.06
CA ILE A 54 -8.40 13.42 -0.62
C ILE A 54 -9.29 12.48 -1.44
N GLU A 55 -10.45 12.95 -1.90
CA GLU A 55 -11.37 12.16 -2.72
C GLU A 55 -10.79 11.93 -4.11
N GLY A 56 -10.21 12.98 -4.72
CA GLY A 56 -9.51 12.86 -6.00
C GLY A 56 -8.34 11.88 -5.94
N LEU A 57 -7.56 11.93 -4.85
CA LEU A 57 -6.46 10.99 -4.62
C LEU A 57 -6.93 9.55 -4.42
N VAL A 58 -8.04 9.33 -3.69
CA VAL A 58 -8.66 7.99 -3.53
C VAL A 58 -9.11 7.44 -4.88
N ASP A 59 -9.74 8.28 -5.70
CA ASP A 59 -10.22 7.90 -7.03
C ASP A 59 -9.07 7.59 -7.98
N ALA A 60 -8.00 8.40 -7.96
CA ALA A 60 -6.77 8.13 -8.69
C ALA A 60 -6.16 6.79 -8.26
N ALA A 61 -5.97 6.56 -6.96
CA ALA A 61 -5.40 5.33 -6.41
C ALA A 61 -6.13 4.05 -6.84
N ARG A 62 -7.44 4.15 -7.14
CA ARG A 62 -8.22 3.01 -7.63
C ARG A 62 -7.91 2.66 -9.09
N ARG A 63 -7.59 3.64 -9.95
CA ARG A 63 -7.41 3.46 -11.40
C ARG A 63 -5.96 3.19 -11.85
N ILE A 64 -5.01 3.48 -10.96
CA ILE A 64 -3.58 3.46 -11.25
C ILE A 64 -2.88 2.20 -10.73
N ASP A 65 -1.78 1.86 -11.40
CA ASP A 65 -1.00 0.65 -11.15
C ASP A 65 0.18 0.92 -10.22
N PHE A 66 0.71 2.14 -10.26
CA PHE A 66 1.83 2.62 -9.45
C PHE A 66 1.61 4.06 -9.02
N ALA A 67 2.11 4.44 -7.84
CA ALA A 67 2.14 5.82 -7.39
C ALA A 67 3.57 6.25 -7.07
N VAL A 68 3.89 7.49 -7.40
CA VAL A 68 5.12 8.17 -7.06
C VAL A 68 4.78 9.45 -6.33
N ILE A 69 5.39 9.67 -5.16
CA ILE A 69 5.28 10.91 -4.42
C ILE A 69 6.62 11.61 -4.47
N VAL A 70 6.63 12.85 -4.93
CA VAL A 70 7.84 13.68 -5.00
C VAL A 70 7.83 14.66 -3.83
N ALA A 71 8.79 14.51 -2.93
CA ALA A 71 9.01 15.39 -1.80
C ALA A 71 10.19 16.34 -2.08
N THR A 72 9.95 17.63 -1.92
CA THR A 72 10.98 18.68 -2.00
C THR A 72 11.55 19.01 -0.61
N PRO A 73 12.67 19.75 -0.52
CA PRO A 73 13.19 20.27 0.74
C PRO A 73 12.13 20.98 1.59
N ASP A 74 11.25 21.76 0.97
CA ASP A 74 10.21 22.52 1.68
C ASP A 74 9.16 21.60 2.30
N ASP A 75 8.92 20.44 1.70
CA ASP A 75 8.04 19.39 2.22
C ASP A 75 8.64 18.63 3.39
N ILE A 76 9.87 18.96 3.81
CA ILE A 76 10.56 18.33 4.91
C ILE A 76 10.76 19.38 6.01
N SER A 77 9.97 19.25 7.08
CA SER A 77 9.99 20.18 8.22
C SER A 77 11.08 19.80 9.23
N GLU A 78 11.83 20.78 9.73
CA GLU A 78 12.63 20.58 10.95
C GLU A 78 11.69 20.40 12.16
N LYS A 79 11.79 19.26 12.86
CA LYS A 79 11.13 19.12 14.16
C LYS A 79 11.87 20.00 15.17
N ARG A 80 11.21 21.02 15.71
CA ARG A 80 11.75 21.85 16.81
C ARG A 80 12.29 20.95 17.92
N GLY A 81 13.61 20.94 18.09
CA GLY A 81 14.31 20.28 19.20
C GLY A 81 15.16 19.06 18.81
N ASP A 82 14.93 18.45 17.64
CA ASP A 82 15.74 17.34 17.11
C ASP A 82 16.23 17.68 15.70
N ARG A 83 17.53 17.48 15.44
CA ARG A 83 18.23 17.83 14.18
C ARG A 83 17.81 16.98 12.97
N ALA A 84 16.61 16.41 12.97
CA ALA A 84 16.12 15.49 11.95
C ALA A 84 14.92 16.10 11.23
N ALA A 85 15.07 16.28 9.92
CA ALA A 85 14.03 16.80 9.05
C ALA A 85 13.02 15.68 8.72
N SER A 86 11.72 15.93 8.88
CA SER A 86 10.63 14.96 8.67
C SER A 86 9.70 15.44 7.56
N PRO A 87 9.15 14.57 6.69
CA PRO A 87 8.11 14.98 5.75
C PRO A 87 6.92 15.65 6.46
N ARG A 88 6.32 16.64 5.79
CA ARG A 88 5.07 17.31 6.17
C ARG A 88 3.92 16.31 6.21
N ASP A 89 2.89 16.67 6.97
CA ASP A 89 1.71 15.82 7.20
C ASP A 89 1.02 15.38 5.90
N ASN A 90 0.95 16.26 4.89
CA ASN A 90 0.33 15.94 3.59
C ASN A 90 1.09 14.84 2.84
N VAL A 91 2.44 14.88 2.84
CA VAL A 91 3.26 13.85 2.19
C VAL A 91 3.09 12.50 2.87
N ILE A 92 3.02 12.48 4.21
CA ILE A 92 2.77 11.25 4.98
C ILE A 92 1.36 10.71 4.68
N LEU A 93 0.36 11.58 4.62
CA LEU A 93 -1.03 11.22 4.33
C LEU A 93 -1.17 10.59 2.93
N GLU A 94 -0.63 11.26 1.91
CA GLU A 94 -0.64 10.78 0.52
C GLU A 94 0.10 9.44 0.40
N LEU A 95 1.29 9.34 1.02
CA LEU A 95 2.07 8.11 1.01
C LEU A 95 1.31 6.96 1.67
N GLY A 96 0.71 7.21 2.83
CA GLY A 96 -0.12 6.25 3.55
C GLY A 96 -1.33 5.81 2.74
N LEU A 97 -1.98 6.73 2.04
CA LEU A 97 -3.13 6.45 1.17
C LEU A 97 -2.75 5.50 0.03
N PHE A 98 -1.72 5.83 -0.74
CA PHE A 98 -1.29 5.00 -1.87
C PHE A 98 -0.73 3.66 -1.41
N VAL A 99 0.04 3.63 -0.32
CA VAL A 99 0.48 2.35 0.30
C VAL A 99 -0.72 1.51 0.73
N GLY A 100 -1.77 2.12 1.26
CA GLY A 100 -2.99 1.43 1.68
C GLY A 100 -3.77 0.79 0.53
N VAL A 101 -3.74 1.40 -0.66
CA VAL A 101 -4.49 0.92 -1.85
C VAL A 101 -3.64 0.02 -2.75
N LEU A 102 -2.40 0.44 -3.04
CA LEU A 102 -1.49 -0.22 -3.99
C LEU A 102 -0.53 -1.21 -3.32
N GLY A 103 -0.27 -1.02 -2.03
CA GLY A 103 0.80 -1.69 -1.31
C GLY A 103 2.16 -1.02 -1.50
N ARG A 104 3.10 -1.38 -0.63
CA ARG A 104 4.47 -0.84 -0.60
C ARG A 104 5.29 -1.13 -1.86
N GLN A 105 5.01 -2.22 -2.57
CA GLN A 105 5.80 -2.60 -3.75
C GLN A 105 5.52 -1.74 -4.99
N ARG A 106 4.40 -0.99 -4.98
CA ARG A 106 3.88 -0.18 -6.09
C ARG A 106 3.72 1.31 -5.72
N THR A 107 4.23 1.71 -4.56
CA THR A 107 4.23 3.10 -4.10
C THR A 107 5.66 3.53 -3.81
N TYR A 108 6.10 4.59 -4.45
CA TYR A 108 7.47 5.10 -4.35
C TYR A 108 7.48 6.53 -3.81
N LEU A 109 8.45 6.81 -2.94
CA LEU A 109 8.75 8.16 -2.50
C LEU A 109 10.06 8.57 -3.16
N ILE A 110 10.05 9.68 -3.88
CA ILE A 110 11.23 10.34 -4.43
C ILE A 110 11.53 11.56 -3.54
N ALA A 111 12.78 11.71 -3.10
CA ALA A 111 13.16 12.82 -2.22
C ALA A 111 14.49 13.45 -2.62
N ASP A 112 14.59 14.75 -2.38
CA ASP A 112 15.77 15.55 -2.65
C ASP A 112 16.91 15.21 -1.67
N THR A 113 18.06 14.81 -2.21
CA THR A 113 19.28 14.49 -1.43
C THR A 113 19.93 15.68 -0.72
N THR A 114 19.53 16.92 -1.02
CA THR A 114 20.07 18.13 -0.35
C THR A 114 19.57 18.27 1.08
N VAL A 115 18.51 17.55 1.45
CA VAL A 115 17.98 17.49 2.82
C VAL A 115 18.10 16.08 3.37
N SER A 116 18.60 15.96 4.60
CA SER A 116 18.61 14.68 5.31
C SER A 116 17.20 14.36 5.82
N MET A 117 16.45 13.63 5.00
CA MET A 117 15.11 13.17 5.33
C MET A 117 15.16 11.99 6.30
N GLN A 118 14.59 12.16 7.49
CA GLN A 118 14.26 11.05 8.39
C GLN A 118 12.78 10.72 8.26
N LEU A 119 12.51 9.54 7.66
CA LEU A 119 11.16 9.00 7.64
C LEU A 119 10.73 8.63 9.08
N PRO A 120 9.45 8.88 9.45
CA PRO A 120 8.87 8.38 10.69
C PRO A 120 9.19 6.89 10.90
N THR A 121 9.35 6.47 12.15
CA THR A 121 9.71 5.08 12.49
C THR A 121 8.70 4.06 11.98
N ASP A 122 7.43 4.43 11.86
CA ASP A 122 6.37 3.60 11.29
C ASP A 122 6.50 3.41 9.75
N LEU A 123 7.33 4.24 9.12
CA LEU A 123 7.75 4.17 7.72
C LEU A 123 9.18 3.63 7.56
N LEU A 124 9.87 3.24 8.65
CA LEU A 124 11.17 2.56 8.59
C LEU A 124 11.03 1.26 7.79
N GLY A 125 11.56 1.29 6.57
CA GLY A 125 11.50 0.19 5.60
C GLY A 125 10.88 0.59 4.27
N LEU A 126 10.22 1.75 4.15
CA LEU A 126 9.98 2.39 2.86
C LEU A 126 11.27 3.08 2.45
N THR A 127 12.07 2.42 1.61
CA THR A 127 13.24 3.04 0.99
C THR A 127 12.75 4.10 0.02
N TYR A 128 13.15 5.36 0.21
CA TYR A 128 12.90 6.41 -0.77
C TYR A 128 13.97 6.36 -1.87
N ILE A 129 13.60 6.78 -3.06
CA ILE A 129 14.50 6.90 -4.21
C ILE A 129 15.10 8.31 -4.17
N PRO A 130 16.41 8.46 -3.94
CA PRO A 130 17.03 9.78 -3.90
C PRO A 130 17.09 10.39 -5.31
N TYR A 131 16.83 11.69 -5.42
CA TYR A 131 17.23 12.48 -6.58
C TYR A 131 18.11 13.65 -6.15
N ARG A 132 19.01 14.08 -7.04
CA ARG A 132 19.96 15.15 -6.75
C ARG A 132 19.73 16.32 -7.71
N PRO A 133 19.25 17.48 -7.22
CA PRO A 133 19.21 18.69 -8.01
C PRO A 133 20.57 18.97 -8.65
N ARG A 134 20.55 19.31 -9.95
CA ARG A 134 21.75 19.62 -10.71
C ARG A 134 21.95 21.14 -10.78
N PRO A 135 23.18 21.64 -10.67
CA PRO A 135 23.49 23.03 -11.00
C PRO A 135 22.97 23.37 -12.40
N GLY A 136 22.29 24.52 -12.54
CA GLY A 136 21.69 24.95 -13.81
C GLY A 136 20.29 24.40 -14.11
N GLY A 137 19.63 23.72 -13.16
CA GLY A 137 18.20 23.38 -13.28
C GLY A 137 17.88 22.23 -14.24
N ASN A 138 18.87 21.38 -14.58
CA ASN A 138 18.63 20.20 -15.40
C ASN A 138 17.91 19.09 -14.59
N HIS A 139 16.60 19.28 -14.39
CA HIS A 139 15.73 18.37 -13.64
C HIS A 139 15.63 17.00 -14.28
N ARG A 140 15.65 16.93 -15.62
CA ARG A 140 15.69 15.67 -16.38
C ARG A 140 16.85 14.77 -15.95
N ALA A 141 18.07 15.31 -15.94
CA ALA A 141 19.26 14.60 -15.48
C ALA A 141 19.26 14.34 -13.95
N ALA A 142 18.49 15.10 -13.18
CA ALA A 142 18.36 14.90 -11.74
C ALA A 142 17.50 13.67 -11.41
N VAL A 143 16.44 13.43 -12.19
CA VAL A 143 15.47 12.35 -11.96
C VAL A 143 15.71 11.09 -12.76
N GLY A 144 16.59 11.11 -13.77
CA GLY A 144 16.82 9.96 -14.67
C GLY A 144 17.09 8.64 -13.94
N THR A 145 17.96 8.64 -12.92
CA THR A 145 18.24 7.44 -12.11
C THR A 145 17.00 6.95 -11.33
N ALA A 146 16.15 7.86 -10.87
CA ALA A 146 14.90 7.50 -10.22
C ALA A 146 13.90 6.91 -11.21
N ALA A 147 13.79 7.50 -12.40
CA ALA A 147 12.96 7.00 -13.48
C ALA A 147 13.36 5.57 -13.89
N THR A 148 14.66 5.30 -14.07
CA THR A 148 15.18 3.95 -14.38
C THR A 148 14.77 2.93 -13.32
N GLN A 149 14.97 3.23 -12.04
CA GLN A 149 14.58 2.33 -10.95
C GLN A 149 13.08 2.06 -10.93
N ILE A 150 12.26 3.08 -11.21
CA ILE A 150 10.80 2.92 -11.28
C ILE A 150 10.42 2.04 -12.48
N LEU A 151 11.01 2.26 -13.65
CA LEU A 151 10.75 1.46 -14.85
C LEU A 151 11.11 -0.02 -14.64
N GLU A 152 12.23 -0.33 -13.99
CA GLU A 152 12.58 -1.71 -13.63
C GLU A 152 11.48 -2.37 -12.78
N ARG A 153 10.90 -1.63 -11.83
CA ARG A 153 9.79 -2.13 -11.01
C ARG A 153 8.50 -2.26 -11.80
N VAL A 154 8.21 -1.33 -12.70
CA VAL A 154 7.05 -1.36 -13.60
C VAL A 154 7.11 -2.58 -14.51
N HIS A 155 8.26 -2.81 -15.14
CA HIS A 155 8.50 -4.01 -15.95
C HIS A 155 8.35 -5.29 -15.11
N ALA A 156 8.92 -5.33 -13.89
CA ALA A 156 8.87 -6.52 -13.06
C ALA A 156 7.47 -6.85 -12.54
N LEU A 157 6.64 -5.83 -12.30
CA LEU A 157 5.34 -5.99 -11.63
C LEU A 157 4.13 -5.87 -12.57
N GLY A 158 4.29 -5.30 -13.76
CA GLY A 158 3.23 -5.10 -14.76
C GLY A 158 2.03 -4.29 -14.25
N THR A 159 0.94 -4.32 -15.02
CA THR A 159 -0.36 -3.73 -14.61
C THR A 159 -0.89 -4.40 -13.35
N ARG A 160 -1.61 -3.64 -12.53
CA ARG A 160 -2.40 -4.14 -11.42
C ARG A 160 -3.68 -4.72 -12.02
N SER A 161 -4.01 -5.96 -11.66
CA SER A 161 -5.33 -6.52 -11.99
C SER A 161 -6.40 -5.63 -11.37
N ASP A 162 -7.35 -5.22 -12.21
CA ASP A 162 -8.42 -4.31 -11.81
C ASP A 162 -9.28 -5.00 -10.74
N PRO A 163 -9.57 -4.37 -9.58
CA PRO A 163 -10.46 -4.96 -8.57
C PRO A 163 -11.92 -5.11 -9.05
N GLY A 164 -12.24 -4.64 -10.27
CA GLY A 164 -13.60 -4.60 -10.84
C GLY A 164 -13.82 -5.39 -12.14
N SER A 165 -12.79 -5.93 -12.78
CA SER A 165 -12.96 -6.76 -14.00
C SER A 165 -13.00 -8.24 -13.64
N GLY A 166 -14.18 -8.73 -13.24
CA GLY A 166 -14.42 -10.14 -13.06
C GLY A 166 -14.37 -10.90 -14.40
N SER A 167 -13.35 -11.75 -14.58
CA SER A 167 -13.40 -13.16 -15.03
C SER A 167 -11.95 -13.61 -15.32
N ALA A 168 -11.38 -14.71 -14.84
CA ALA A 168 -11.94 -15.96 -14.35
C ALA A 168 -11.18 -16.44 -13.09
N VAL A 169 -11.89 -17.26 -12.30
CA VAL A 169 -11.42 -18.02 -11.14
C VAL A 169 -10.15 -18.82 -11.50
N GLY A 170 -8.99 -18.30 -11.14
CA GLY A 170 -7.81 -19.11 -10.87
C GLY A 170 -7.97 -19.67 -9.47
N SER A 171 -8.16 -20.97 -9.35
CA SER A 171 -8.23 -21.66 -8.06
C SER A 171 -6.92 -21.44 -7.29
N ALA A 172 -6.97 -20.59 -6.27
CA ALA A 172 -5.94 -20.47 -5.25
C ALA A 172 -5.54 -21.87 -4.74
N THR A 173 -4.23 -22.13 -4.61
CA THR A 173 -3.79 -23.44 -4.12
C THR A 173 -4.10 -23.59 -2.63
N GLY A 174 -4.30 -24.82 -2.15
CA GLY A 174 -4.52 -25.08 -0.72
C GLY A 174 -3.39 -24.57 0.18
N ALA A 175 -2.16 -24.48 -0.35
CA ALA A 175 -0.99 -23.96 0.35
C ALA A 175 -1.10 -22.46 0.61
N ASP A 176 -1.56 -21.70 -0.39
CA ASP A 176 -1.70 -20.25 -0.26
C ASP A 176 -2.82 -19.89 0.73
N HIS A 177 -3.93 -20.64 0.72
CA HIS A 177 -4.98 -20.48 1.73
C HIS A 177 -4.48 -20.79 3.15
N ALA A 178 -3.61 -21.78 3.33
CA ALA A 178 -3.04 -22.14 4.63
C ALA A 178 -2.15 -21.02 5.18
N GLN A 179 -1.32 -20.41 4.34
CA GLN A 179 -0.44 -19.33 4.75
C GLN A 179 -1.22 -18.07 5.13
N VAL A 180 -2.26 -17.73 4.36
CA VAL A 180 -3.12 -16.59 4.68
C VAL A 180 -3.93 -16.84 5.95
N LEU A 181 -4.48 -18.05 6.13
CA LEU A 181 -5.19 -18.43 7.34
C LEU A 181 -4.29 -18.32 8.58
N HIS A 182 -3.04 -18.78 8.49
CA HIS A 182 -2.08 -18.67 9.56
C HIS A 182 -1.84 -17.21 9.95
N TYR A 183 -1.61 -16.34 8.97
CA TYR A 183 -1.44 -14.90 9.21
C TYR A 183 -2.66 -14.26 9.89
N GLU A 184 -3.87 -14.58 9.42
CA GLU A 184 -5.13 -14.08 9.95
C GLU A 184 -5.35 -14.52 11.42
N ILE A 185 -4.99 -15.76 11.76
CA ILE A 185 -5.02 -16.27 13.14
C ILE A 185 -4.01 -15.52 14.02
N GLN A 186 -2.78 -15.32 13.54
CA GLN A 186 -1.75 -14.59 14.31
C GLN A 186 -2.16 -13.14 14.58
N ARG A 187 -2.84 -12.48 13.62
CA ARG A 187 -3.43 -11.15 13.83
C ARG A 187 -4.44 -11.14 14.97
N ILE A 188 -5.37 -12.10 15.00
CA ILE A 188 -6.35 -12.22 16.08
C ILE A 188 -5.67 -12.45 17.43
N CYS A 189 -4.63 -13.30 17.47
CA CYS A 189 -3.84 -13.54 18.68
C CYS A 189 -3.14 -12.27 19.18
N ALA A 190 -2.56 -11.47 18.28
CA ALA A 190 -1.92 -10.20 18.61
C ALA A 190 -2.92 -9.17 19.15
N ASP A 191 -4.07 -9.03 18.48
CA ASP A 191 -5.15 -8.14 18.93
C ASP A 191 -5.68 -8.55 20.32
N ALA A 192 -5.80 -9.86 20.56
CA ALA A 192 -6.20 -10.43 21.84
C ALA A 192 -5.21 -10.07 22.95
N ALA A 193 -3.92 -10.37 22.74
CA ALA A 193 -2.88 -10.09 23.72
C ALA A 193 -2.80 -8.59 24.06
N ALA A 194 -2.89 -7.71 23.06
CA ALA A 194 -2.85 -6.26 23.23
C ALA A 194 -4.02 -5.71 24.06
N GLN A 195 -5.13 -6.44 24.16
CA GLN A 195 -6.34 -6.03 24.88
C GLN A 195 -6.58 -6.82 26.16
N GLY A 196 -5.55 -7.53 26.66
CA GLY A 196 -5.63 -8.29 27.91
C GLY A 196 -6.41 -9.60 27.80
N TRP A 197 -6.72 -10.05 26.58
CA TRP A 197 -7.26 -11.39 26.36
C TRP A 197 -6.11 -12.42 26.37
N ARG A 198 -6.39 -13.63 26.85
CA ARG A 198 -5.40 -14.71 26.90
C ARG A 198 -5.61 -15.70 25.76
N VAL A 199 -4.58 -15.89 24.92
CA VAL A 199 -4.55 -17.00 23.97
C VAL A 199 -4.22 -18.27 24.75
N ARG A 200 -5.22 -19.14 24.95
CA ARG A 200 -5.09 -20.40 25.71
C ARG A 200 -4.51 -21.52 24.87
N THR A 201 -4.81 -21.54 23.59
CA THR A 201 -4.36 -22.57 22.64
C THR A 201 -4.25 -21.93 21.27
N ASN A 202 -3.15 -22.17 20.56
CA ASN A 202 -2.99 -21.82 19.15
C ASN A 202 -2.21 -22.97 18.50
N SER A 203 -2.93 -24.01 18.06
CA SER A 203 -2.38 -25.19 17.40
C SER A 203 -2.78 -25.22 15.93
N HIS A 204 -2.32 -26.23 15.19
CA HIS A 204 -2.70 -26.45 13.79
C HIS A 204 -4.19 -26.83 13.61
N THR A 205 -4.90 -27.21 14.68
CA THR A 205 -6.31 -27.65 14.64
C THR A 205 -7.24 -26.79 15.49
N THR A 206 -6.73 -25.95 16.38
CA THR A 206 -7.58 -25.24 17.34
C THR A 206 -6.95 -23.93 17.82
N LEU A 207 -7.74 -22.87 17.79
CA LEU A 207 -7.49 -21.60 18.46
C LEU A 207 -8.47 -21.44 19.63
N ARG A 208 -7.95 -21.12 20.83
CA ARG A 208 -8.77 -20.77 21.99
C ARG A 208 -8.32 -19.44 22.56
N VAL A 209 -9.25 -18.50 22.68
CA VAL A 209 -9.00 -17.17 23.23
C VAL A 209 -9.94 -16.94 24.41
N GLN A 210 -9.39 -16.52 25.54
CA GLN A 210 -10.14 -16.23 26.76
C GLN A 210 -10.22 -14.73 26.99
N SER A 211 -11.44 -14.23 27.14
CA SER A 211 -11.72 -12.84 27.49
C SER A 211 -11.20 -12.49 28.90
N PRO A 212 -10.97 -11.20 29.21
CA PRO A 212 -10.60 -10.74 30.54
C PRO A 212 -11.63 -11.13 31.62
N ARG A 213 -12.89 -11.33 31.21
CA ARG A 213 -14.00 -11.77 32.08
C ARG A 213 -14.07 -13.29 32.26
N GLY A 214 -13.08 -14.05 31.80
CA GLY A 214 -12.97 -15.49 32.02
C GLY A 214 -13.67 -16.38 30.99
N ARG A 215 -14.49 -15.84 30.08
CA ARG A 215 -15.15 -16.61 29.02
C ARG A 215 -14.14 -17.03 27.95
N THR A 216 -14.12 -18.32 27.59
CA THR A 216 -13.27 -18.88 26.54
C THR A 216 -14.06 -19.12 25.26
N LEU A 217 -13.55 -18.62 24.14
CA LEU A 217 -14.08 -18.84 22.79
C LEU A 217 -13.12 -19.76 22.03
N THR A 218 -13.67 -20.74 21.31
CA THR A 218 -12.90 -21.78 20.60
C THR A 218 -13.22 -21.73 19.11
N PHE A 219 -12.18 -21.84 18.30
CA PHE A 219 -12.24 -21.93 16.85
C PHE A 219 -11.51 -23.19 16.38
N SER A 220 -12.18 -24.02 15.58
CA SER A 220 -11.61 -25.24 15.02
C SER A 220 -11.05 -24.98 13.62
N ILE A 221 -9.76 -25.25 13.46
CA ILE A 221 -9.01 -25.07 12.22
C ILE A 221 -9.09 -26.38 11.43
N GLY A 222 -9.72 -26.34 10.27
CA GLY A 222 -9.88 -27.46 9.34
C GLY A 222 -9.24 -27.15 8.00
N GLU A 223 -9.92 -27.47 6.90
CA GLU A 223 -9.45 -27.14 5.55
C GLU A 223 -9.22 -25.61 5.42
N PRO A 224 -8.10 -25.16 4.83
CA PRO A 224 -7.71 -23.75 4.90
C PRO A 224 -8.70 -22.74 4.31
N SER A 225 -9.32 -23.02 3.17
CA SER A 225 -10.24 -22.07 2.52
C SER A 225 -11.52 -21.88 3.32
N SER A 226 -12.17 -22.97 3.74
CA SER A 226 -13.37 -23.00 4.59
C SER A 226 -13.11 -22.45 5.99
N SER A 227 -11.92 -22.68 6.54
CA SER A 227 -11.53 -22.14 7.84
C SER A 227 -11.37 -20.62 7.79
N ARG A 228 -10.90 -20.04 6.68
CA ARG A 228 -10.86 -18.57 6.53
C ARG A 228 -12.25 -17.94 6.53
N VAL A 229 -13.24 -18.59 5.92
CA VAL A 229 -14.64 -18.14 5.94
C VAL A 229 -15.17 -18.16 7.37
N ARG A 230 -15.05 -19.31 8.06
CA ARG A 230 -15.50 -19.46 9.46
C ARG A 230 -14.74 -18.56 10.44
N LEU A 231 -13.50 -18.20 10.13
CA LEU A 231 -12.71 -17.27 10.95
C LEU A 231 -13.37 -15.87 11.00
N ARG A 232 -14.16 -15.49 9.98
CA ARG A 232 -14.90 -14.21 9.98
C ARG A 232 -16.07 -14.22 10.96
N GLU A 233 -16.80 -15.32 11.02
CA GLU A 233 -17.85 -15.55 12.02
C GLU A 233 -17.23 -15.54 13.43
N PHE A 234 -16.12 -16.25 13.62
CA PHE A 234 -15.40 -16.25 14.89
C PHE A 234 -14.88 -14.86 15.29
N ALA A 235 -14.39 -14.06 14.34
CA ALA A 235 -13.98 -12.68 14.57
C ALA A 235 -15.17 -11.78 14.95
N ALA A 236 -16.35 -11.99 14.37
CA ALA A 236 -17.57 -11.31 14.75
C ALA A 236 -17.99 -11.67 16.19
N ASP A 237 -17.89 -12.95 16.56
CA ASP A 237 -18.15 -13.41 17.92
C ASP A 237 -17.18 -12.80 18.93
N LEU A 238 -15.88 -12.78 18.63
CA LEU A 238 -14.88 -12.13 19.49
C LEU A 238 -15.20 -10.64 19.72
N ARG A 239 -15.65 -9.94 18.67
CA ARG A 239 -16.07 -8.53 18.75
C ARG A 239 -17.31 -8.33 19.60
N ALA A 240 -18.31 -9.22 19.48
CA ALA A 240 -19.50 -9.19 20.33
C ALA A 240 -19.14 -9.32 21.82
N HIS A 241 -18.01 -9.96 22.13
CA HIS A 241 -17.49 -10.12 23.48
C HIS A 241 -16.47 -9.05 23.89
N GLY A 242 -16.27 -8.03 23.06
CA GLY A 242 -15.48 -6.84 23.37
C GLY A 242 -14.04 -6.85 22.87
N LEU A 243 -13.62 -7.82 22.06
CA LEU A 243 -12.31 -7.78 21.41
C LEU A 243 -12.36 -6.85 20.19
N ARG A 244 -11.51 -5.83 20.12
CA ARG A 244 -11.32 -5.06 18.88
C ARG A 244 -10.46 -5.87 17.94
N VAL A 245 -11.06 -6.35 16.86
CA VAL A 245 -10.40 -7.23 15.90
C VAL A 245 -10.01 -6.43 14.66
N ASN A 246 -8.81 -6.68 14.13
CA ASN A 246 -8.26 -5.98 12.98
C ASN A 246 -9.17 -6.08 11.75
N HIS A 247 -9.18 -5.03 10.95
CA HIS A 247 -10.05 -4.95 9.79
C HIS A 247 -9.73 -6.00 8.70
N SER A 248 -8.49 -6.50 8.63
CA SER A 248 -8.11 -7.57 7.70
C SER A 248 -8.88 -8.89 7.89
N VAL A 249 -9.31 -9.17 9.12
CA VAL A 249 -10.07 -10.37 9.49
C VAL A 249 -11.56 -10.07 9.71
N ARG A 250 -12.01 -8.86 9.38
CA ARG A 250 -13.43 -8.43 9.44
C ARG A 250 -14.14 -8.46 8.10
N ARG A 251 -13.39 -8.39 7.00
CA ARG A 251 -13.93 -8.36 5.64
C ARG A 251 -14.21 -9.77 5.13
N ARG A 252 -14.97 -9.90 4.03
CA ARG A 252 -15.14 -11.19 3.35
C ARG A 252 -13.77 -11.75 2.94
N VAL A 253 -13.65 -13.06 2.78
CA VAL A 253 -12.37 -13.71 2.46
C VAL A 253 -11.80 -13.20 1.12
N GLU A 254 -12.69 -12.94 0.15
CA GLU A 254 -12.42 -12.30 -1.14
C GLU A 254 -11.90 -10.85 -1.02
N ASP A 255 -12.27 -10.16 0.06
CA ASP A 255 -11.88 -8.78 0.38
C ASP A 255 -10.71 -8.73 1.38
N SER A 256 -10.10 -9.88 1.70
CA SER A 256 -8.98 -9.95 2.65
C SER A 256 -7.76 -9.23 2.07
N PRO A 257 -7.13 -8.29 2.79
CA PRO A 257 -5.95 -7.56 2.30
C PRO A 257 -4.70 -8.44 2.18
N VAL A 258 -4.77 -9.70 2.64
CA VAL A 258 -3.69 -10.68 2.56
C VAL A 258 -3.94 -11.53 1.32
N ARG A 259 -3.16 -11.29 0.27
CA ARG A 259 -3.31 -11.99 -1.00
C ARG A 259 -2.88 -13.44 -0.86
N ILE A 260 -3.72 -14.31 -1.40
CA ILE A 260 -3.39 -15.68 -1.76
C ILE A 260 -2.54 -15.57 -3.03
N GLY A 261 -1.40 -16.26 -3.08
CA GLY A 261 -0.45 -16.22 -4.19
C GLY A 261 -1.09 -16.55 -5.54
#